data_AF-A0A3P7QFC9-F1
#
_entry.id   AF-A0A3P7QFC9-F1
#
_cell.length_a   1.000
_cell.length_b   1.000
_cell.length_c   1.000
_cell.angle_alpha   90.00
_cell.angle_beta   90.00
_cell.angle_gamma   90.00
#
_symmetry.space_group_name_H-M   'P 1'
#
loop_
_entity.id
_entity.type
_entity.pdbx_description
1 polymer ?
#
loop_
_entity_poly.entity_id
_entity_poly.type
_entity_poly.pdbx_seq_one_letter_code
_entity_poly.pdbx_strand_id
1 'polypeptide(L)' 'MEHIDLGIKYDPGIGIYGMDFYVVLDRAGRRVARRRRCPGRVGPSHRVYREESVKWFQQKYDGIILPPKPKVKRAVHRRR' A
#
# COMPACT_ATOMS: atom_id res chain seq x y z
N MET A 1 3.85 -12.95 -4.81
CA MET A 1 4.00 -12.93 -6.28
C MET A 1 5.43 -13.31 -6.56
N GLU A 2 5.64 -14.27 -7.45
CA GLU A 2 6.99 -14.65 -7.85
C GLU A 2 7.42 -13.73 -9.00
N HIS A 3 8.70 -13.38 -9.05
CA HIS A 3 9.22 -12.47 -10.09
C HIS A 3 9.06 -13.02 -11.52
N ILE A 4 8.90 -14.35 -11.66
CA ILE A 4 8.62 -15.03 -12.93
C ILE A 4 7.22 -14.65 -13.45
N ASP A 5 6.25 -14.42 -12.55
CA ASP A 5 4.89 -13.98 -12.90
C ASP A 5 4.83 -12.56 -13.49
N LEU A 6 5.94 -11.81 -13.40
CA LEU A 6 6.07 -10.44 -13.94
C LEU A 6 6.67 -10.42 -15.35
N GLY A 7 6.86 -11.58 -15.99
CA GLY A 7 7.38 -11.68 -17.36
C GLY A 7 8.89 -11.47 -17.49
N ILE A 8 9.62 -11.48 -16.36
CA ILE A 8 11.08 -11.44 -16.37
C ILE A 8 11.59 -12.83 -16.74
N LYS A 9 12.53 -12.91 -17.69
CA LYS A 9 13.14 -14.18 -18.10
C LYS A 9 13.77 -14.86 -16.87
N TYR A 10 13.47 -16.14 -16.73
CA TYR A 10 14.07 -16.98 -15.69
C TYR A 10 15.58 -17.09 -15.91
N ASP A 11 16.35 -16.72 -14.89
CA ASP A 11 17.78 -17.02 -14.79
C ASP A 11 17.98 -18.09 -13.70
N PRO A 12 18.41 -19.31 -14.07
CA PRO A 12 18.64 -20.41 -13.12
C PRO A 12 19.65 -20.09 -12.01
N GLY A 13 20.52 -19.08 -12.18
CA GLY A 13 21.50 -18.65 -11.16
C GLY A 13 20.93 -17.74 -10.07
N ILE A 14 19.75 -17.15 -10.30
CA ILE A 14 19.16 -16.12 -9.43
C ILE A 14 18.20 -16.73 -8.40
N GLY A 15 17.45 -17.78 -8.75
CA GLY A 15 16.51 -18.47 -7.84
C GLY A 15 15.13 -17.78 -7.72
N ILE A 16 14.19 -18.42 -7.00
CA ILE A 16 12.80 -17.93 -6.85
C ILE A 16 12.70 -16.94 -5.68
N TYR A 17 12.57 -15.65 -6.01
CA TYR A 17 12.28 -14.62 -5.01
C TYR A 17 10.79 -14.26 -4.99
N GLY A 18 10.23 -14.23 -3.77
CA GLY A 18 8.94 -13.61 -3.49
C GLY A 18 9.09 -12.10 -3.28
N MET A 19 8.14 -11.33 -3.80
CA MET A 19 8.09 -9.87 -3.63
C MET A 19 6.79 -9.43 -2.96
N ASP A 20 6.90 -8.43 -2.10
CA ASP A 20 5.80 -7.65 -1.54
C ASP A 20 5.70 -6.28 -2.22
N PHE A 21 4.48 -5.87 -2.59
CA PHE A 21 4.21 -4.55 -3.13
C PHE A 21 3.55 -3.64 -2.10
N TYR A 22 4.03 -2.40 -2.02
CA TYR A 22 3.37 -1.34 -1.28
C TYR A 22 3.11 -0.14 -2.20
N VAL A 23 1.84 0.24 -2.33
CA VAL A 23 1.39 1.33 -3.19
C VAL A 23 0.93 2.50 -2.33
N VAL A 24 1.42 3.71 -2.62
CA VAL A 24 1.00 4.94 -1.95
C VAL A 24 0.11 5.75 -2.87
N LEU A 25 -1.16 5.91 -2.48
CA LEU A 25 -2.12 6.77 -3.16
C LEU A 25 -2.09 8.18 -2.56
N ASP A 26 -2.21 9.18 -3.43
CA ASP A 26 -2.12 10.57 -3.06
C ASP A 26 -2.77 11.50 -4.08
N ARG A 27 -3.21 12.67 -3.63
CA ARG A 27 -3.77 13.70 -4.52
C ARG A 27 -2.69 14.70 -4.94
N ALA A 28 -2.90 15.29 -6.12
CA ALA A 28 -2.01 16.35 -6.62
C ALA A 28 -2.03 17.55 -5.64
N GLY A 29 -0.91 17.80 -4.97
CA GLY A 29 -0.81 18.86 -3.96
C GLY A 29 -0.01 18.50 -2.71
N ARG A 30 0.28 17.22 -2.43
CA ARG A 30 1.02 16.82 -1.21
C ARG A 30 2.43 17.38 -1.09
N ARG A 31 3.02 17.89 -2.19
CA ARG A 31 4.34 18.54 -2.17
C ARG A 31 4.42 19.65 -1.12
N VAL A 32 3.32 20.32 -0.80
CA VAL A 32 3.26 21.37 0.24
C VAL A 32 3.79 20.89 1.60
N ALA A 33 3.59 19.62 1.95
CA ALA A 33 4.09 19.03 3.20
C ALA A 33 5.53 18.48 3.12
N ARG A 34 6.10 18.36 1.92
CA ARG A 34 7.44 17.80 1.70
C ARG A 34 8.48 18.84 1.26
N ARG A 35 8.05 20.01 0.78
CA ARG A 35 8.95 21.05 0.27
C ARG A 35 9.76 21.70 1.40
N ARG A 36 11.03 22.02 1.11
CA ARG A 36 11.95 22.68 2.06
C ARG A 36 11.55 24.12 2.38
N ARG A 37 11.19 24.91 1.34
CA ARG A 37 10.78 26.31 1.50
C ARG A 37 9.28 26.40 1.73
N CYS A 38 8.88 27.15 2.76
CA CYS A 38 7.49 27.38 3.15
C CYS A 38 6.68 26.07 3.31
N PRO A 39 7.11 25.10 4.13
CA PRO A 39 6.34 23.89 4.36
C PRO A 39 4.96 24.23 4.94
N GLY A 40 3.94 23.49 4.53
CA GLY A 40 2.58 23.62 5.03
C GLY A 40 1.94 22.26 5.27
N ARG A 41 0.80 22.21 5.96
CA ARG A 41 0.09 20.96 6.24
C ARG A 41 -0.91 20.64 5.12
N VAL A 42 -1.00 19.37 4.74
CA VAL A 42 -2.11 18.90 3.89
C VAL A 42 -3.39 18.87 4.73
N GLY A 43 -4.38 19.66 4.30
CA GLY A 43 -5.68 19.77 4.95
C GLY A 43 -6.46 18.44 4.91
N PRO A 44 -7.38 18.19 5.86
CA PRO A 44 -8.11 16.92 5.96
C PRO A 44 -8.87 16.56 4.69
N SER A 45 -9.55 17.54 4.07
CA SER A 45 -10.34 17.36 2.85
C SER A 45 -9.51 16.91 1.64
N HIS A 46 -8.20 17.18 1.63
CA HIS A 46 -7.29 16.80 0.54
C HIS A 46 -6.60 15.45 0.78
N ARG A 47 -6.74 14.86 1.97
CA ARG A 47 -6.16 13.54 2.25
C ARG A 47 -6.99 12.45 1.61
N VAL A 48 -6.31 11.40 1.14
CA VAL A 48 -6.96 10.17 0.68
C VAL A 48 -7.28 9.31 1.90
N TYR A 49 -8.55 8.95 2.05
CA TYR A 49 -9.01 8.05 3.10
C TYR A 49 -9.15 6.62 2.58
N ARG A 50 -9.24 5.66 3.51
CA ARG A 50 -9.31 4.23 3.19
C ARG A 50 -10.43 3.90 2.21
N GLU A 51 -11.63 4.43 2.45
CA GLU A 51 -12.83 4.15 1.64
C GLU A 51 -12.68 4.66 0.21
N GLU A 52 -12.09 5.85 0.05
CA GLU A 52 -11.78 6.43 -1.26
C GLU A 52 -10.75 5.60 -2.02
N SER A 53 -9.67 5.16 -1.34
CA SER A 53 -8.65 4.28 -1.94
C SER A 53 -9.25 2.97 -2.44
N VAL A 54 -10.12 2.36 -1.63
CA VAL A 54 -10.83 1.12 -1.97
C VAL A 54 -11.70 1.32 -3.20
N LYS A 55 -12.52 2.37 -3.21
CA LYS A 55 -13.40 2.70 -4.34
C LYS A 55 -12.61 2.99 -5.62
N TRP A 56 -11.51 3.73 -5.52
CA TRP A 56 -10.64 4.03 -6.66
C TRP A 56 -10.04 2.76 -7.26
N PHE A 57 -9.58 1.83 -6.41
CA PHE A 57 -9.03 0.56 -6.87
C PHE A 57 -10.07 -0.32 -7.58
N GLN A 58 -11.28 -0.41 -7.02
CA GLN A 58 -12.41 -1.11 -7.65
C GLN A 58 -12.77 -0.51 -9.01
N GLN A 59 -12.87 0.82 -9.12
CA GLN A 59 -13.28 1.48 -10.36
C GLN A 59 -12.21 1.45 -11.46
N LYS A 60 -10.92 1.52 -11.09
CA LYS A 60 -9.84 1.66 -12.06
C LYS A 60 -9.33 0.32 -12.59
N TYR A 61 -9.42 -0.73 -11.79
CA TYR A 61 -8.83 -2.04 -12.08
C TYR A 61 -9.79 -3.22 -11.83
N ASP A 62 -11.08 -2.96 -11.64
CA ASP A 62 -12.10 -3.97 -11.32
C ASP A 62 -11.69 -4.87 -10.13
N GLY A 63 -10.94 -4.28 -9.19
CA GLY A 63 -10.28 -5.01 -8.12
C GLY A 63 -11.25 -5.60 -7.10
N ILE A 64 -11.20 -6.91 -6.88
CA ILE A 64 -12.00 -7.60 -5.87
C ILE A 64 -11.35 -7.44 -4.49
N ILE A 65 -12.13 -6.98 -3.51
CA ILE A 65 -11.67 -6.77 -2.13
C ILE A 65 -12.33 -7.80 -1.21
N LEU A 66 -11.51 -8.60 -0.55
CA LEU A 66 -11.96 -9.61 0.40
C LEU A 66 -12.33 -8.98 1.76
N PRO A 67 -13.30 -9.56 2.49
CA PRO A 67 -13.65 -9.09 3.82
C PRO A 67 -12.45 -9.21 4.78
N PRO A 68 -12.30 -8.28 5.74
CA PRO A 68 -11.18 -8.31 6.67
C PRO A 68 -11.25 -9.56 7.55
N LYS A 69 -10.10 -10.23 7.73
CA LYS A 69 -9.99 -11.34 8.69
C LYS A 69 -10.24 -10.83 10.12
N PRO A 70 -10.93 -11.61 10.98
CA PRO A 70 -11.16 -11.23 12.37
C PRO A 70 -9.82 -11.05 13.10
N LYS A 71 -9.66 -9.92 13.79
CA LYS A 71 -8.44 -9.64 14.56
C LYS A 71 -8.41 -10.53 15.80
N VAL A 72 -7.53 -11.54 15.81
CA VAL A 72 -7.24 -12.33 17.01
C VAL A 72 -6.45 -11.46 17.99
N LYS A 73 -6.94 -11.32 19.23
CA LYS A 73 -6.19 -10.63 20.30
C LYS A 73 -4.91 -11.44 20.56
N ARG A 74 -3.75 -10.88 20.22
CA ARG A 74 -2.46 -11.48 20.59
C ARG A 74 -2.38 -11.49 22.11
N ALA A 75 -2.24 -12.68 22.70
CA ALA A 75 -2.00 -12.81 24.13
C ALA A 75 -0.65 -12.14 24.45
N VAL A 76 -0.69 -11.08 25.26
CA VAL A 76 0.51 -10.45 25.77
C VAL A 76 1.04 -11.37 26.87
N HIS A 77 2.06 -12.18 26.55
CA HIS A 77 2.81 -12.89 27.57
C HIS A 77 3.64 -11.85 28.34
N ARG A 78 3.10 -11.33 29.44
CA ARG A 78 3.85 -10.54 30.41
C ARG A 78 4.94 -11.46 30.98
N ARG A 79 6.17 -11.32 30.50
CA ARG A 79 7.34 -11.85 31.21
C ARG A 79 7.44 -11.08 32.53
N ARG A 80 7.38 -11.82 33.64
CA ARG A 80 7.83 -11.36 34.94
C ARG A 80 9.35 -11.33 34.96
#